data_AF-A0A250J221-F1
#
_entry.id   AF-A0A250J221-F1
#
_cell.length_a   1.000
_cell.length_b   1.000
_cell.length_c   1.000
_cell.angle_alpha   90.00
_cell.angle_beta   90.00
_cell.angle_gamma   90.00
#
_symmetry.space_group_name_H-M   'P 1'
#
loop_
_entity.id
_entity.type
_entity.pdbx_description
1 polymer ?
#
loop_
_entity_poly.entity_id
_entity_poly.type
_entity_poly.pdbx_seq_one_letter_code
_entity_poly.pdbx_strand_id
1 'polypeptide(L)'
;MTIFKRILEAQERLGEAHEDAQSPEEKESFRLAIDALWFIWTNGQTDEFADYRKDAEADAPARVVAAFSTREEAEAWLSANPKPPNSAYVLIADEYHLVMCSRERGIRALAPHPTLELHLEELMRGGLPPAVAAFDTREEAKTWLASQAEPPGEAVIQIGGEHFLAVYYRNINYRALFPFSGVKGP
;
A
#
# COMPACT_ATOMS: atom_id res chain seq x y z
N MET A 1 23.32 1.60 0.61
CA MET A 1 23.35 0.65 1.76
C MET A 1 22.21 -0.33 1.57
N THR A 2 22.45 -1.65 1.66
CA THR A 2 21.40 -2.66 1.44
C THR A 2 20.38 -2.65 2.59
N ILE A 3 19.14 -3.08 2.33
CA ILE A 3 18.12 -3.21 3.38
C ILE A 3 18.60 -4.16 4.49
N PHE A 4 19.32 -5.22 4.13
CA PHE A 4 19.94 -6.16 5.05
C PHE A 4 20.85 -5.47 6.06
N LYS A 5 21.78 -4.64 5.59
CA LYS A 5 22.70 -3.90 6.48
C LYS A 5 21.94 -2.94 7.39
N ARG A 6 20.87 -2.30 6.89
CA ARG A 6 20.03 -1.42 7.71
C ARG A 6 19.26 -2.16 8.79
N ILE A 7 18.80 -3.38 8.52
CA ILE A 7 18.12 -4.23 9.52
C ILE A 7 19.11 -4.61 10.63
N LEU A 8 20.31 -5.04 10.29
CA LEU A 8 21.35 -5.37 11.26
C LEU A 8 21.71 -4.17 12.15
N GLU A 9 21.99 -3.01 11.55
CA GLU A 9 22.31 -1.79 12.30
C GLU A 9 21.14 -1.34 13.20
N ALA A 10 19.89 -1.53 12.75
CA ALA A 10 18.72 -1.23 13.57
C ALA A 10 18.61 -2.18 14.78
N GLN A 11 18.88 -3.49 14.58
CA GLN A 11 18.88 -4.47 15.66
C GLN A 11 19.99 -4.20 16.69
N GLU A 12 21.19 -3.82 16.24
CA GLU A 12 22.28 -3.44 17.13
C GLU A 12 21.89 -2.26 18.04
N ARG A 13 21.34 -1.19 17.45
CA ARG A 13 20.87 -0.03 18.21
C ARG A 13 19.73 -0.35 19.17
N LEU A 14 18.79 -1.20 18.75
CA LEU A 14 17.72 -1.67 19.63
C LEU A 14 18.26 -2.52 20.78
N GLY A 15 19.31 -3.30 20.54
CA GLY A 15 20.02 -4.08 21.56
C GLY A 15 20.70 -3.19 22.60
N GLU A 16 21.40 -2.14 22.16
CA GLU A 16 21.97 -1.12 23.05
C GLU A 16 20.88 -0.44 23.90
N ALA A 17 19.81 0.02 23.26
CA ALA A 17 18.68 0.65 23.96
C ALA A 17 17.99 -0.31 24.95
N HIS A 18 17.92 -1.61 24.63
CA HIS A 18 17.41 -2.64 25.54
C HIS A 18 18.28 -2.79 26.81
N GLU A 19 19.61 -2.75 26.68
CA GLU A 19 20.50 -2.84 27.83
C GLU A 19 20.35 -1.62 28.74
N ASP A 20 20.25 -0.43 28.15
CA ASP A 20 20.14 0.85 28.84
C ASP A 20 18.75 1.15 29.44
N ALA A 21 17.70 0.47 28.96
CA ALA A 21 16.33 0.64 29.44
C ALA A 21 16.21 0.34 30.94
N GLN A 22 15.44 1.18 31.65
CA GLN A 22 15.33 1.11 33.11
C GLN A 22 14.09 0.35 33.58
N SER A 23 13.07 0.25 32.74
CA SER A 23 11.82 -0.45 33.05
C SER A 23 11.74 -1.81 32.33
N PRO A 24 11.13 -2.83 32.96
CA PRO A 24 10.85 -4.10 32.29
C PRO A 24 9.98 -3.95 31.03
N GLU A 25 9.01 -3.04 31.03
CA GLU A 25 8.11 -2.79 29.90
C GLU A 25 8.84 -2.21 28.69
N GLU A 26 9.80 -1.30 28.94
CA GLU A 26 10.63 -0.71 27.91
C GLU A 26 11.56 -1.76 27.28
N LYS A 27 12.19 -2.62 28.11
CA LYS A 27 12.98 -3.76 27.63
C LYS A 27 12.16 -4.69 26.75
N GLU A 28 10.93 -5.01 27.16
CA GLU A 28 10.07 -5.90 26.37
C GLU A 28 9.68 -5.27 25.03
N SER A 29 9.46 -3.96 24.98
CA SER A 29 9.16 -3.25 23.74
C SER A 29 10.32 -3.30 22.74
N PHE A 30 11.57 -3.14 23.21
CA PHE A 30 12.74 -3.28 22.36
C PHE A 30 12.95 -4.71 21.87
N ARG A 31 12.74 -5.71 22.74
CA ARG A 31 12.78 -7.14 22.33
C ARG A 31 11.76 -7.45 21.25
N LEU A 32 10.51 -6.99 21.42
CA LEU A 32 9.46 -7.17 20.43
C LEU A 32 9.87 -6.59 19.06
N ALA A 33 10.49 -5.40 19.04
CA ALA A 33 10.98 -4.79 17.80
C ALA A 33 12.12 -5.61 17.17
N ILE A 34 13.06 -6.10 17.97
CA ILE A 34 14.16 -6.97 17.52
C ILE A 34 13.59 -8.28 16.93
N ASP A 35 12.62 -8.90 17.60
CA ASP A 35 11.95 -10.13 17.17
C ASP A 35 11.17 -9.93 15.87
N ALA A 36 10.51 -8.78 15.70
CA ALA A 36 9.84 -8.43 14.45
C ALA A 36 10.83 -8.33 13.27
N LEU A 37 11.99 -7.69 13.47
CA LEU A 37 13.04 -7.61 12.45
C LEU A 37 13.63 -8.99 12.16
N TRP A 38 13.83 -9.82 13.18
CA TRP A 38 14.27 -11.21 13.01
C TRP A 38 13.23 -12.07 12.28
N PHE A 39 11.94 -11.87 12.54
CA PHE A 39 10.86 -12.55 11.84
C PHE A 39 10.89 -12.25 10.34
N ILE A 40 11.01 -10.97 9.97
CA ILE A 40 11.12 -10.54 8.57
C ILE A 40 12.30 -11.24 7.88
N TRP A 41 13.46 -11.26 8.53
CA TRP A 41 14.64 -11.91 7.96
C TRP A 41 14.46 -13.42 7.85
N THR A 42 14.16 -14.10 8.95
CA THR A 42 14.08 -15.58 9.00
C THR A 42 13.01 -16.17 8.09
N ASN A 43 11.97 -15.40 7.76
CA ASN A 43 10.93 -15.79 6.81
C ASN A 43 11.24 -15.37 5.36
N GLY A 44 12.43 -14.84 5.09
CA GLY A 44 12.87 -14.44 3.74
C GLY A 44 12.20 -13.17 3.20
N GLN A 45 11.53 -12.37 4.04
CA GLN A 45 10.68 -11.25 3.64
C GLN A 45 11.45 -9.92 3.51
N THR A 46 12.76 -10.01 3.29
CA THR A 46 13.66 -8.84 3.35
C THR A 46 13.46 -7.90 2.16
N ASP A 47 13.26 -8.45 0.97
CA ASP A 47 13.02 -7.66 -0.24
C ASP A 47 11.61 -7.08 -0.25
N GLU A 48 10.60 -7.83 0.20
CA GLU A 48 9.23 -7.33 0.36
C GLU A 48 9.17 -6.20 1.39
N PHE A 49 9.96 -6.28 2.46
CA PHE A 49 10.08 -5.20 3.43
C PHE A 49 10.77 -3.97 2.84
N ALA A 50 11.77 -4.15 1.98
CA ALA A 50 12.39 -3.04 1.26
C ALA A 50 11.39 -2.33 0.34
N ASP A 51 10.55 -3.08 -0.36
CA ASP A 51 9.50 -2.51 -1.22
C ASP A 51 8.39 -1.87 -0.38
N TYR A 52 7.99 -2.47 0.73
CA TYR A 52 7.06 -1.85 1.69
C TYR A 52 7.55 -0.48 2.14
N ARG A 53 8.85 -0.35 2.43
CA ARG A 53 9.43 0.94 2.79
C ARG A 53 9.38 1.96 1.67
N LYS A 54 9.67 1.56 0.43
CA LYS A 54 9.56 2.47 -0.73
C LYS A 54 8.12 2.93 -0.96
N ASP A 55 7.15 2.07 -0.66
CA ASP A 55 5.73 2.40 -0.78
C ASP A 55 5.28 3.31 0.37
N ALA A 56 5.75 3.06 1.60
CA ALA A 56 5.44 3.89 2.77
C ALA A 56 6.11 5.27 2.74
N GLU A 57 7.26 5.38 2.08
CA GLU A 57 7.96 6.66 1.85
C GLU A 57 7.41 7.39 0.61
N ALA A 58 6.67 6.70 -0.26
CA ALA A 58 5.93 7.34 -1.34
C ALA A 58 4.64 7.91 -0.76
N ASP A 59 4.42 9.21 -0.94
CA ASP A 59 3.17 9.90 -0.61
C ASP A 59 2.07 9.45 -1.59
N ALA A 60 1.73 8.16 -1.57
CA ALA A 60 0.89 7.45 -2.52
C ALA A 60 -0.26 6.75 -1.78
N PRO A 61 -1.33 6.34 -2.49
CA PRO A 61 -2.46 5.68 -1.86
C PRO A 61 -2.05 4.38 -1.16
N ALA A 62 -2.85 3.97 -0.17
CA ALA A 62 -2.56 2.81 0.64
C ALA A 62 -2.21 1.57 -0.22
N ARG A 63 -1.14 0.88 0.15
CA ARG A 63 -0.67 -0.32 -0.56
C ARG A 63 -1.76 -1.39 -0.62
N VAL A 64 -1.95 -2.00 -1.80
CA VAL A 64 -2.88 -3.10 -2.02
C VAL A 64 -2.14 -4.39 -2.33
N VAL A 65 -2.67 -5.55 -1.93
CA VAL A 65 -2.02 -6.87 -2.09
C VAL A 65 -2.59 -7.70 -3.23
N ALA A 66 -3.72 -7.29 -3.80
CA ALA A 66 -4.32 -7.88 -4.99
C ALA A 66 -5.31 -6.89 -5.62
N ALA A 67 -5.62 -7.11 -6.89
CA ALA A 67 -6.64 -6.36 -7.62
C ALA A 67 -7.51 -7.34 -8.42
N PHE A 68 -8.82 -7.11 -8.43
CA PHE A 68 -9.83 -7.98 -9.06
C PHE A 68 -10.79 -7.14 -9.89
N SER A 69 -11.29 -7.70 -10.98
CA SER A 69 -12.27 -7.02 -11.82
C SER A 69 -13.66 -7.10 -11.21
N THR A 70 -13.96 -8.18 -10.48
CA THR A 70 -15.28 -8.39 -9.87
C THR A 70 -15.20 -8.86 -8.41
N ARG A 71 -16.33 -8.72 -7.72
CA ARG A 71 -16.49 -9.16 -6.33
C ARG A 71 -16.35 -10.67 -6.20
N GLU A 72 -16.87 -11.41 -7.17
CA GLU A 72 -16.83 -12.88 -7.19
C GLU A 72 -15.39 -13.40 -7.30
N GLU A 73 -14.56 -12.77 -8.14
CA GLU A 73 -13.13 -13.10 -8.26
C GLU A 73 -12.40 -12.88 -6.92
N ALA A 74 -12.67 -11.75 -6.27
CA ALA A 74 -12.06 -11.40 -4.99
C ALA A 74 -12.47 -12.37 -3.87
N GLU A 75 -13.75 -12.76 -3.83
CA GLU A 75 -14.26 -13.73 -2.85
C GLU A 75 -13.73 -15.15 -3.10
N ALA A 76 -13.59 -15.54 -4.37
CA ALA A 76 -12.95 -16.80 -4.74
C ALA A 76 -11.48 -16.83 -4.30
N TRP A 77 -10.75 -15.74 -4.51
CA TRP A 77 -9.37 -15.58 -4.02
C TRP A 77 -9.30 -15.68 -2.49
N LEU A 78 -10.18 -14.97 -1.77
CA LEU A 78 -10.21 -14.98 -0.30
C LEU A 78 -10.51 -16.37 0.27
N SER A 79 -11.38 -17.11 -0.40
CA SER A 79 -11.77 -18.48 -0.02
C SER A 79 -10.66 -19.49 -0.30
N ALA A 80 -9.97 -19.36 -1.43
CA ALA A 80 -8.87 -20.24 -1.83
C ALA A 80 -7.61 -20.02 -0.99
N ASN A 81 -7.41 -18.83 -0.42
CA ASN A 81 -6.23 -18.52 0.36
C ASN A 81 -6.32 -19.11 1.79
N PRO A 82 -5.47 -20.06 2.20
CA PRO A 82 -5.54 -20.66 3.53
C PRO A 82 -5.19 -19.66 4.64
N LYS A 83 -4.31 -18.69 4.35
CA LYS A 83 -3.83 -17.69 5.31
C LYS A 83 -3.92 -16.28 4.68
N PRO A 84 -5.15 -15.76 4.48
CA PRO A 84 -5.32 -14.44 3.87
C PRO A 84 -4.71 -13.35 4.75
N PRO A 85 -4.14 -12.29 4.15
CA PRO A 85 -3.49 -11.22 4.87
C PRO A 85 -4.53 -10.31 5.53
N ASN A 86 -4.81 -10.55 6.81
CA ASN A 86 -5.74 -9.71 7.58
C ASN A 86 -5.26 -8.25 7.60
N SER A 87 -6.21 -7.32 7.48
CA SER A 87 -5.98 -5.86 7.44
C SER A 87 -5.21 -5.35 6.23
N ALA A 88 -4.98 -6.18 5.21
CA ALA A 88 -4.47 -5.72 3.93
C ALA A 88 -5.59 -5.16 3.05
N TYR A 89 -5.26 -4.25 2.14
CA TYR A 89 -6.19 -3.74 1.14
C TYR A 89 -6.12 -4.55 -0.16
N VAL A 90 -7.26 -4.68 -0.84
CA VAL A 90 -7.36 -5.15 -2.22
C VAL A 90 -8.19 -4.16 -3.03
N LEU A 91 -8.01 -4.16 -4.35
CA LEU A 91 -8.90 -3.46 -5.27
C LEU A 91 -9.95 -4.43 -5.82
N ILE A 92 -11.20 -4.00 -5.85
CA ILE A 92 -12.29 -4.69 -6.54
C ILE A 92 -12.92 -3.66 -7.47
N ALA A 93 -12.80 -3.85 -8.78
CA ALA A 93 -13.24 -2.87 -9.77
C ALA A 93 -12.70 -1.45 -9.50
N ASP A 94 -11.40 -1.34 -9.19
CA ASP A 94 -10.73 -0.10 -8.77
C ASP A 94 -11.25 0.54 -7.47
N GLU A 95 -12.03 -0.19 -6.64
CA GLU A 95 -12.46 0.29 -5.32
C GLU A 95 -11.72 -0.42 -4.18
N TYR A 96 -11.33 0.35 -3.16
CA TYR A 96 -10.60 -0.16 -2.02
C TYR A 96 -11.47 -1.00 -1.09
N HIS A 97 -10.98 -2.20 -0.79
CA HIS A 97 -11.60 -3.12 0.15
C HIS A 97 -10.58 -3.63 1.17
N LEU A 98 -10.96 -3.64 2.45
CA LEU A 98 -10.19 -4.21 3.53
C LEU A 98 -10.45 -5.72 3.65
N VAL A 99 -9.39 -6.51 3.71
CA VAL A 99 -9.45 -7.94 4.03
C VAL A 99 -9.64 -8.11 5.54
N MET A 100 -10.83 -8.53 5.94
CA MET A 100 -11.16 -8.82 7.34
C MET A 100 -11.08 -10.33 7.56
N CYS A 101 -10.06 -10.78 8.28
CA CYS A 101 -9.82 -12.19 8.54
C CYS A 101 -9.49 -12.46 10.01
N SER A 102 -10.36 -13.23 10.69
CA SER A 102 -10.12 -13.72 12.04
C SER A 102 -10.37 -15.22 12.09
N ARG A 103 -9.31 -16.00 12.31
CA ARG A 103 -9.44 -17.46 12.44
C ARG A 103 -10.26 -17.85 13.66
N GLU A 104 -10.02 -17.18 14.78
CA GLU A 104 -10.73 -17.44 16.05
C GLU A 104 -12.23 -17.19 15.93
N ARG A 105 -12.62 -16.15 15.19
CA ARG A 105 -14.03 -15.76 15.00
C ARG A 105 -14.65 -16.34 13.73
N GLY A 106 -13.89 -17.10 12.95
CA GLY A 106 -14.34 -17.62 11.64
C GLY A 106 -14.68 -16.54 10.61
N ILE A 107 -14.18 -15.31 10.79
CA ILE A 107 -14.49 -14.18 9.91
C ILE A 107 -13.57 -14.24 8.69
N ARG A 108 -14.16 -14.16 7.49
CA ARG A 108 -13.51 -13.90 6.21
C ARG A 108 -14.42 -13.03 5.37
N ALA A 109 -14.08 -11.75 5.22
CA ALA A 109 -14.88 -10.80 4.48
C ALA A 109 -14.02 -9.75 3.78
N LEU A 110 -14.59 -9.15 2.74
CA LEU A 110 -14.07 -7.98 2.05
C LEU A 110 -15.03 -6.81 2.32
N ALA A 111 -14.57 -5.80 3.03
CA ALA A 111 -15.37 -4.63 3.38
C ALA A 111 -14.88 -3.41 2.59
N PRO A 112 -15.77 -2.64 1.93
CA PRO A 112 -15.39 -1.36 1.32
C PRO A 112 -14.72 -0.46 2.37
N HIS A 113 -13.68 0.27 1.96
CA HIS A 113 -12.93 1.13 2.87
C HIS A 113 -12.56 2.47 2.21
N PRO A 114 -12.80 3.61 2.89
CA PRO A 114 -12.70 4.94 2.27
C PRO A 114 -11.26 5.46 2.12
N THR A 115 -10.26 4.58 2.04
CA THR A 115 -8.85 5.03 2.14
C THR A 115 -8.39 5.82 0.94
N LEU A 116 -8.97 5.57 -0.24
CA LEU A 116 -8.66 6.32 -1.46
C LEU A 116 -9.31 7.69 -1.42
N GLU A 117 -10.57 7.75 -1.00
CA GLU A 117 -11.33 8.99 -0.88
C GLU A 117 -10.62 9.95 0.07
N LEU A 118 -10.20 9.47 1.25
CA LEU A 118 -9.43 10.26 2.21
C LEU A 118 -8.11 10.78 1.62
N HIS A 119 -7.39 9.94 0.86
CA HIS A 119 -6.14 10.34 0.21
C HIS A 119 -6.38 11.45 -0.85
N LEU A 120 -7.41 11.28 -1.68
CA LEU A 120 -7.76 12.26 -2.69
C LEU A 120 -8.24 13.59 -2.06
N GLU A 121 -9.01 13.53 -0.96
CA GLU A 121 -9.40 14.72 -0.17
C GLU A 121 -8.18 15.47 0.36
N GLU A 122 -7.18 14.75 0.86
CA GLU A 122 -5.93 15.34 1.36
C GLU A 122 -5.14 16.05 0.26
N LEU A 123 -4.99 15.41 -0.91
CA LEU A 123 -4.37 16.02 -2.09
C LEU A 123 -5.13 17.27 -2.55
N MET A 124 -6.46 17.21 -2.59
CA MET A 124 -7.29 18.36 -2.97
C MET A 124 -7.15 19.53 -1.99
N ARG A 125 -7.08 19.24 -0.68
CA ARG A 125 -6.89 20.25 0.37
C ARG A 125 -5.49 20.89 0.32
N GLY A 126 -4.47 20.11 -0.02
CA GLY A 126 -3.10 20.60 -0.20
C GLY A 126 -2.89 21.43 -1.47
N GLY A 127 -3.83 21.35 -2.41
CA GLY A 127 -3.68 21.86 -3.76
C GLY A 127 -3.04 20.79 -4.65
N LEU A 128 -3.76 20.40 -5.71
CA LEU A 128 -3.29 19.33 -6.59
C LEU A 128 -1.93 19.66 -7.19
N PRO A 129 -0.98 18.69 -7.20
CA PRO A 129 0.21 18.79 -8.01
C PRO A 129 -0.13 19.08 -9.47
N PRO A 130 0.74 19.79 -10.22
CA PRO A 130 0.55 19.98 -11.65
C PRO A 130 0.39 18.64 -12.38
N ALA A 131 -0.57 18.57 -13.29
CA ALA A 131 -0.76 17.39 -14.11
C ALA A 131 0.50 17.13 -14.96
N VAL A 132 1.05 15.93 -14.87
CA VAL A 132 2.29 15.55 -15.58
C VAL A 132 2.03 15.18 -17.04
N ALA A 133 0.78 14.88 -17.38
CA ALA A 133 0.34 14.55 -18.73
C ALA A 133 -1.16 14.86 -18.89
N ALA A 134 -1.58 15.10 -20.13
CA ALA A 134 -2.98 15.32 -20.50
C ALA A 134 -3.33 14.45 -21.72
N PHE A 135 -4.52 13.86 -21.69
CA PHE A 135 -5.03 12.95 -22.71
C PHE A 135 -6.47 13.30 -23.07
N ASP A 136 -6.92 12.94 -24.26
CA ASP A 136 -8.31 13.11 -24.65
C ASP A 136 -9.17 11.94 -24.15
N THR A 137 -8.58 10.75 -24.03
CA THR A 137 -9.31 9.52 -23.65
C THR A 137 -8.65 8.72 -22.54
N ARG A 138 -9.47 7.93 -21.83
CA ARG A 138 -8.99 7.02 -20.77
C ARG A 138 -8.08 5.91 -21.32
N GLU A 139 -8.30 5.49 -22.56
CA GLU A 139 -7.47 4.45 -23.21
C GLU A 139 -6.07 4.97 -23.57
N GLU A 140 -5.95 6.22 -24.01
CA GLU A 140 -4.65 6.88 -24.20
C GLU A 140 -3.89 6.98 -22.88
N ALA A 141 -4.55 7.43 -21.81
CA ALA A 141 -3.96 7.53 -20.48
C ALA A 141 -3.48 6.16 -19.95
N LYS A 142 -4.29 5.11 -20.12
CA LYS A 142 -3.90 3.73 -19.76
C LYS A 142 -2.69 3.26 -20.56
N THR A 143 -2.67 3.53 -21.87
CA THR A 143 -1.56 3.15 -22.75
C THR A 143 -0.26 3.86 -22.33
N TRP A 144 -0.35 5.15 -22.02
CA TRP A 144 0.77 5.92 -21.47
C TRP A 144 1.27 5.32 -20.15
N LEU A 145 0.37 5.07 -19.19
CA LEU A 145 0.73 4.52 -17.88
C LEU A 145 1.34 3.12 -18.00
N ALA A 146 0.88 2.32 -18.97
CA ALA A 146 1.43 0.99 -19.26
C ALA A 146 2.83 1.04 -19.89
N SER A 147 3.15 2.10 -20.65
CA SER A 147 4.45 2.26 -21.31
C SER A 147 5.57 2.78 -20.38
N GLN A 148 5.21 3.26 -19.20
CA GLN A 148 6.14 3.71 -18.16
C GLN A 148 6.90 2.51 -17.58
N ALA A 149 8.23 2.47 -17.78
CA ALA A 149 9.11 1.41 -17.28
C ALA A 149 9.27 1.47 -15.74
N GLU A 150 9.40 2.68 -15.18
CA GLU A 150 9.43 2.93 -13.73
C GLU A 150 8.45 4.07 -13.41
N PRO A 151 7.14 3.80 -13.31
CA PRO A 151 6.18 4.83 -12.97
C PRO A 151 6.43 5.36 -11.54
N PRO A 152 6.22 6.65 -11.27
CA PRO A 152 6.09 7.13 -9.91
C PRO A 152 4.94 6.40 -9.19
N GLY A 153 4.99 6.32 -7.86
CA GLY A 153 3.95 5.64 -7.08
C GLY A 153 2.55 6.22 -7.36
N GLU A 154 2.50 7.54 -7.53
CA GLU A 154 1.35 8.26 -8.05
C GLU A 154 1.75 9.45 -8.94
N ALA A 155 0.83 9.88 -9.79
CA ALA A 155 0.93 11.13 -10.55
C ALA A 155 -0.46 11.69 -10.89
N VAL A 156 -0.61 13.00 -10.82
CA VAL A 156 -1.80 13.68 -11.33
C VAL A 156 -1.70 13.77 -12.86
N ILE A 157 -2.76 13.37 -13.56
CA ILE A 157 -2.91 13.52 -15.01
C ILE A 157 -4.26 14.15 -15.34
N GLN A 158 -4.43 14.60 -16.57
CA GLN A 158 -5.72 15.06 -17.10
C GLN A 158 -6.24 14.13 -18.19
N ILE A 159 -7.54 13.85 -18.16
CA ILE A 159 -8.25 13.09 -19.20
C ILE A 159 -9.52 13.85 -19.54
N GLY A 160 -9.64 14.34 -20.78
CA GLY A 160 -10.80 15.12 -21.21
C GLY A 160 -11.04 16.39 -20.37
N GLY A 161 -9.98 16.97 -19.80
CA GLY A 161 -10.05 18.15 -18.92
C GLY A 161 -10.35 17.87 -17.45
N GLU A 162 -10.62 16.63 -17.06
CA GLU A 162 -10.78 16.21 -15.67
C GLU A 162 -9.46 15.69 -15.10
N HIS A 163 -9.18 15.96 -13.83
CA HIS A 163 -8.00 15.41 -13.14
C HIS A 163 -8.24 13.96 -12.69
N PHE A 164 -7.20 13.14 -12.84
CA PHE A 164 -7.14 11.77 -12.35
C PHE A 164 -5.84 11.55 -11.59
N LEU A 165 -5.90 10.69 -10.57
CA LEU A 165 -4.72 10.13 -9.93
C LEU A 165 -4.35 8.83 -10.65
N ALA A 166 -3.21 8.83 -11.33
CA ALA A 166 -2.61 7.64 -11.90
C ALA A 166 -1.71 6.98 -10.85
N VAL A 167 -1.95 5.71 -10.53
CA VAL A 167 -1.27 5.01 -9.44
C VAL A 167 -0.64 3.71 -9.93
N TYR A 168 0.57 3.43 -9.46
CA TYR A 168 1.27 2.17 -9.74
C TYR A 168 1.57 1.39 -8.46
N TYR A 169 0.89 0.26 -8.29
CA TYR A 169 1.12 -0.70 -7.22
C TYR A 169 2.19 -1.70 -7.62
N ARG A 170 3.45 -1.38 -7.30
CA ARG A 170 4.65 -2.16 -7.70
C ARG A 170 4.56 -3.63 -7.29
N ASN A 171 4.11 -3.88 -6.07
CA ASN A 171 4.08 -5.21 -5.46
C ASN A 171 3.13 -6.20 -6.17
N ILE A 172 2.13 -5.70 -6.91
CA ILE A 172 1.23 -6.52 -7.73
C ILE A 172 1.30 -6.18 -9.22
N ASN A 173 2.25 -5.33 -9.61
CA ASN A 173 2.38 -4.76 -10.95
C ASN A 173 1.03 -4.26 -11.54
N TYR A 174 0.26 -3.55 -10.73
CA TYR A 174 -1.08 -3.07 -11.11
C TYR A 174 -1.10 -1.56 -11.29
N ARG A 175 -1.87 -1.09 -12.28
CA ARG A 175 -1.97 0.32 -12.66
C ARG A 175 -3.45 0.72 -12.62
N ALA A 176 -3.76 1.78 -11.88
CA ALA A 176 -5.12 2.26 -11.70
C ALA A 176 -5.23 3.76 -12.02
N LEU A 177 -6.42 4.19 -12.41
CA LEU A 177 -6.75 5.59 -12.67
C LEU A 177 -7.99 5.97 -11.86
N PHE A 178 -7.79 6.83 -10.86
CA PHE A 178 -8.86 7.26 -9.95
C PHE A 178 -9.30 8.69 -10.28
N PRO A 179 -10.60 8.92 -10.53
CA PRO A 179 -11.11 10.27 -10.77
C PRO A 179 -11.12 11.09 -9.47
N PHE A 180 -10.83 12.39 -9.57
CA PHE A 180 -11.06 13.31 -8.46
C PHE A 180 -12.54 13.74 -8.35
N SER A 181 -13.34 13.62 -9.41
CA SER A 181 -14.75 14.09 -9.44
C SER A 181 -15.71 13.36 -8.51
N GLY A 182 -15.35 12.17 -8.03
CA GLY A 182 -16.15 11.39 -7.07
C GLY A 182 -15.98 11.85 -5.61
N VAL A 183 -14.98 12.69 -5.35
CA VAL A 183 -14.64 13.16 -4.01
C VAL A 183 -15.40 14.44 -3.74
N LYS A 184 -16.14 14.49 -2.63
CA LYS A 184 -16.78 15.74 -2.21
C LYS A 184 -15.67 16.70 -1.81
N GLY A 185 -15.50 17.76 -2.60
CA GLY A 185 -14.63 18.88 -2.21
C GLY A 185 -15.06 19.46 -0.85
N PRO A 186 -14.15 20.18 -0.17
CA PRO A 186 -14.48 20.85 1.09
C PRO A 186 -15.65 21.83 0.96
#